data_AF-A0A1K2HWH9-F1
#
_entry.id   AF-A0A1K2HWH9-F1
#
_cell.length_a   1.000
_cell.length_b   1.000
_cell.length_c   1.000
_cell.angle_alpha   90.00
_cell.angle_beta   90.00
_cell.angle_gamma   90.00
#
_symmetry.space_group_name_H-M   'P 1'
#
loop_
_entity.id
_entity.type
_entity.pdbx_description
1 polymer ?
#
loop_
_entity_poly.entity_id
_entity_poly.type
_entity_poly.pdbx_seq_one_letter_code
_entity_poly.pdbx_strand_id
1 'polypeptide(L)' 'MLSFTTQLAGRSFRELPLTPDEALRMAEVGFRFAEFNPEAGRFRLSQPYELVIIPDRNSLTIRQEPPLRPRSIA' A
#
# COMPACT_ATOMS: atom_id res chain seq x y z
N MET A 1 -7.90 3.30 9.96
CA MET A 1 -7.79 3.18 8.49
C MET A 1 -6.41 3.70 8.11
N LEU A 2 -5.61 2.88 7.45
CA LEU A 2 -4.25 3.24 7.03
C LEU A 2 -4.33 3.97 5.69
N SER A 3 -3.53 5.01 5.52
CA SER A 3 -3.43 5.75 4.28
C SER A 3 -1.97 6.09 3.98
N PHE A 4 -1.52 5.82 2.76
CA PHE A 4 -0.19 6.16 2.29
C PHE A 4 -0.32 6.96 0.99
N THR A 5 0.26 8.16 0.96
CA THR A 5 0.24 9.02 -0.22
C THR A 5 1.64 9.12 -0.80
N THR A 6 1.76 8.86 -2.09
CA THR A 6 2.99 8.97 -2.87
C THR A 6 2.71 9.66 -4.22
N GLN A 7 3.75 9.91 -4.98
CA GLN A 7 3.63 10.41 -6.34
C GLN A 7 3.26 9.28 -7.31
N LEU A 8 2.40 9.58 -8.28
CA LEU A 8 2.05 8.63 -9.33
C LEU A 8 3.26 8.35 -10.23
N ALA A 9 4.16 9.32 -10.41
CA ALA A 9 5.45 9.18 -11.09
C ALA A 9 5.36 8.50 -12.47
N GLY A 10 4.27 8.74 -13.20
CA GLY A 10 4.03 8.12 -14.52
C GLY A 10 3.60 6.65 -14.49
N ARG A 11 3.29 6.08 -13.32
CA ARG A 11 2.80 4.71 -13.18
C ARG A 11 1.40 4.55 -13.76
N SER A 12 1.14 3.42 -14.40
CA SER A 12 -0.16 3.12 -15.01
C SER A 12 -1.09 2.42 -14.02
N PHE A 13 -2.40 2.63 -14.17
CA PHE A 13 -3.46 2.10 -13.27
C PHE A 13 -3.43 0.58 -13.07
N ARG A 14 -2.86 -0.16 -14.01
CA ARG A 14 -2.91 -1.63 -14.04
C ARG A 14 -1.81 -2.28 -13.21
N GLU A 15 -0.66 -1.60 -13.12
CA GLU A 15 0.51 -2.07 -12.41
C GLU A 15 1.10 -0.87 -11.65
N LEU A 16 0.85 -0.84 -10.35
CA LEU A 16 1.47 0.08 -9.40
C LEU A 16 2.55 -0.67 -8.62
N PRO A 17 3.71 -0.97 -9.24
CA PRO A 17 4.82 -1.56 -8.51
C PRO A 17 5.25 -0.56 -7.44
N LEU A 18 5.16 -0.96 -6.18
CA LEU A 18 5.72 -0.21 -5.07
C LEU A 18 7.24 -0.27 -5.19
N THR A 19 7.93 0.85 -4.96
CA THR A 19 9.38 0.80 -4.76
C THR A 19 9.68 0.12 -3.41
N PRO A 20 10.90 -0.42 -3.22
CA PRO A 20 11.31 -0.96 -1.93
C PRO A 20 11.13 0.05 -0.78
N ASP A 21 11.49 1.31 -1.00
CA ASP A 21 11.30 2.38 0.00
C ASP A 21 9.84 2.62 0.35
N GLU A 22 8.94 2.62 -0.64
CA GLU A 22 7.50 2.78 -0.41
C GLU A 22 6.94 1.58 0.36
N ALA A 23 7.31 0.37 -0.06
CA ALA A 23 6.87 -0.86 0.58
C ALA A 23 7.33 -0.94 2.05
N LEU A 24 8.58 -0.55 2.34
CA LEU A 24 9.12 -0.48 3.69
C LEU A 24 8.36 0.53 4.56
N ARG A 25 8.16 1.76 4.08
CA ARG A 25 7.38 2.78 4.82
C ARG A 25 5.94 2.33 5.07
N MET A 26 5.33 1.68 4.08
CA MET A 26 3.98 1.12 4.22
C MET A 26 3.95 -0.01 5.26
N ALA A 27 4.96 -0.87 5.29
CA ALA A 27 5.09 -1.93 6.31
C ALA A 27 5.25 -1.36 7.72
N GLU A 28 6.05 -0.30 7.90
CA GLU A 28 6.20 0.42 9.18
C GLU A 28 4.88 1.04 9.66
N VAL A 29 4.07 1.55 8.72
CA VAL A 29 2.73 2.10 9.00
C VAL A 29 1.71 0.99 9.31
N GLY A 30 2.03 -0.27 9.02
CA GLY A 30 1.21 -1.44 9.31
C GLY A 30 0.34 -1.93 8.14
N PHE A 31 0.67 -1.54 6.90
CA PHE A 31 0.01 -2.10 5.72
C PHE A 31 0.29 -3.60 5.60
N ARG A 32 -0.71 -4.32 5.09
CA ARG A 32 -0.64 -5.75 4.85
C ARG A 32 -0.20 -6.03 3.42
N PHE A 33 0.74 -6.95 3.29
CA PHE A 33 1.26 -7.44 2.03
C PHE A 33 0.88 -8.91 1.85
N ALA A 34 0.32 -9.26 0.68
CA ALA A 34 0.18 -10.64 0.25
C ALA A 34 1.53 -11.21 -0.23
N GLU A 35 2.41 -10.36 -0.75
CA GLU A 35 3.78 -10.71 -1.12
C GLU A 35 4.70 -9.55 -0.73
N PHE A 36 5.76 -9.84 0.02
CA PHE A 36 6.80 -8.89 0.38
C PHE A 36 8.16 -9.55 0.14
N ASN A 37 8.69 -9.38 -1.08
CA ASN A 37 9.99 -9.91 -1.46
C ASN A 37 10.88 -8.76 -1.96
N PRO A 38 11.72 -8.18 -1.08
CA PRO A 38 12.61 -7.09 -1.45
C PRO A 38 13.74 -7.51 -2.39
N GLU A 39 14.22 -8.74 -2.32
CA GLU A 39 15.29 -9.25 -3.20
C GLU A 39 14.82 -9.38 -4.66
N ALA A 40 13.57 -9.79 -4.86
CA ALA A 40 12.96 -9.91 -6.19
C ALA A 40 12.23 -8.64 -6.65
N GLY A 41 12.18 -7.58 -5.84
CA GLY A 41 11.42 -6.35 -6.11
C GLY A 41 9.91 -6.58 -6.23
N ARG A 42 9.37 -7.59 -5.57
CA ARG A 42 7.94 -7.95 -5.63
C ARG A 42 7.23 -7.54 -4.35
N PHE A 43 6.34 -6.57 -4.47
CA PHE A 43 5.54 -6.07 -3.37
C PHE A 43 4.08 -6.04 -3.78
N ARG A 44 3.26 -6.89 -3.16
CA ARG A 44 1.83 -6.97 -3.44
C ARG A 44 1.05 -6.75 -2.17
N LEU A 45 0.19 -5.73 -2.16
CA LEU A 45 -0.69 -5.46 -1.03
C LEU A 45 -1.76 -6.55 -0.88
N SER A 46 -2.07 -6.89 0.36
CA SER A 46 -3.19 -7.78 0.67
C SER A 46 -4.50 -7.04 0.43
N GLN A 47 -5.43 -7.68 -0.26
CA GLN A 47 -6.79 -7.16 -0.38
C GLN A 47 -7.58 -7.33 0.94
N PRO A 48 -8.61 -6.50 1.18
CA PRO A 48 -9.02 -5.34 0.37
C PRO A 48 -8.14 -4.10 0.64
N TYR A 49 -7.88 -3.32 -0.41
CA TYR A 49 -7.30 -1.98 -0.34
C TYR A 49 -7.92 -1.11 -1.43
N GLU A 50 -7.95 0.20 -1.22
CA GLU A 50 -8.44 1.18 -2.18
C GLU A 50 -7.29 2.00 -2.75
N LEU A 51 -7.40 2.35 -4.03
CA LEU A 51 -6.46 3.23 -4.72
C LEU A 51 -7.19 4.50 -5.14
N VAL A 52 -6.73 5.65 -4.64
CA VAL A 52 -7.24 6.97 -4.99
C VAL A 52 -6.16 7.69 -5.79
N ILE A 53 -6.39 7.87 -7.07
CA ILE A 53 -5.46 8.52 -7.99
C ILE A 53 -6.01 9.90 -8.35
N ILE A 54 -5.18 10.93 -8.24
CA ILE A 54 -5.51 12.29 -8.65
C ILE A 54 -4.50 12.69 -9.74
N PRO A 55 -4.84 12.47 -11.04
CA PRO A 55 -3.92 12.67 -12.16
C PRO A 55 -3.38 14.09 -12.24
N ASP A 56 -4.25 15.11 -12.10
CA ASP A 56 -3.86 16.53 -12.14
C ASP A 56 -2.82 16.92 -11.07
N ARG A 57 -2.76 16.15 -9.98
CA ARG A 57 -1.83 16.38 -8.87
C ARG A 57 -0.67 15.39 -8.85
N ASN A 58 -0.57 14.52 -9.86
CA ASN A 58 0.42 13.43 -9.92
C ASN A 58 0.50 12.64 -8.59
N SER A 59 -0.65 12.39 -7.96
CA SER A 59 -0.72 11.82 -6.62
C SER A 59 -1.48 10.50 -6.59
N LEU A 60 -0.94 9.55 -5.85
CA LEU A 60 -1.53 8.26 -5.55
C LEU A 60 -1.69 8.14 -4.04
N THR A 61 -2.90 7.82 -3.59
CA THR A 61 -3.16 7.47 -2.20
C THR A 61 -3.69 6.05 -2.11
N ILE A 62 -3.02 5.23 -1.32
CA ILE A 62 -3.39 3.85 -1.05
C ILE A 62 -4.03 3.81 0.33
N ARG A 63 -5.23 3.22 0.44
CA ARG A 63 -5.96 3.11 1.70
C ARG A 63 -6.21 1.65 2.01
N GLN A 64 -6.01 1.25 3.25
CA GLN A 64 -6.27 -0.11 3.70
C GLN A 64 -6.85 -0.11 5.10
N GLU A 65 -7.87 -0.93 5.33
CA GLU A 65 -8.35 -1.15 6.68
C GLU A 65 -7.33 -1.96 7.48
N PRO A 66 -6.93 -1.50 8.68
CA PRO A 66 -6.11 -2.30 9.57
C PRO A 66 -6.90 -3.55 9.96
N PRO A 67 -6.23 -4.67 10.25
CA PRO A 67 -6.92 -5.86 10.72
C PRO A 67 -7.75 -5.52 11.96
N LEU A 68 -8.98 -6.03 12.02
CA LEU A 68 -9.77 -6.06 13.24
C LEU A 68 -8.92 -6.79 14.28
N ARG A 69 -8.33 -6.05 15.23
CA ARG A 69 -7.68 -6.69 16.37
C ARG A 69 -8.79 -7.51 17.05
N PRO A 70 -8.60 -8.82 17.28
CA PRO A 70 -9.57 -9.56 18.06
C PRO A 70 -9.73 -8.83 19.39
N ARG A 71 -10.97 -8.51 19.78
CA ARG A 71 -11.26 -8.10 21.14
C ARG A 71 -10.75 -9.25 22.01
N SER A 72 -9.69 -9.04 22.77
CA SER A 72 -9.33 -9.96 23.85
C SER A 72 -10.57 -10.12 24.72
N ILE A 73 -11.19 -11.29 24.62
CA ILE A 73 -12.25 -11.69 25.52
C ILE A 73 -11.48 -12.06 26.80
N ALA A 74 -11.59 -11.17 27.79
CA ALA A 74 -11.06 -11.39 29.13
C ALA A 74 -11.85 -12.49 29.85
#